data_AF-D9WQV0-F1
#
_entry.id   AF-D9WQV0-F1
#
_cell.length_a   1.000
_cell.length_b   1.000
_cell.length_c   1.000
_cell.angle_alpha   90.00
_cell.angle_beta   90.00
_cell.angle_gamma   90.00
#
_symmetry.space_group_name_H-M   'P 1'
#
loop_
_entity.id
_entity.type
_entity.pdbx_description
1 polymer ?
#
loop_
_entity_poly.entity_id
_entity_poly.type
_entity_poly.pdbx_seq_one_letter_code
_entity_poly.pdbx_strand_id
1 'polypeptide(L)' 'MRGLPGRCPRLLGTMLSRPELTYREIAGELGISQGSLGPVRSRCLGCLRRMLTAEVAAPEPWGKER' A
#
# COMPACT_ATOMS: atom_id res chain seq x y z
N MET A 1 0.05 5.77 4.57
CA MET A 1 0.76 5.09 3.46
C MET A 1 1.87 5.93 2.78
N ARG A 2 2.32 7.07 3.36
CA ARG A 2 3.25 8.01 2.71
C ARG A 2 4.66 7.45 2.41
N GLY A 3 5.06 6.32 3.01
CA GLY A 3 6.35 5.66 2.75
C GLY A 3 6.35 4.58 1.66
N LEU A 4 5.21 4.31 1.00
CA LEU A 4 5.17 3.28 -0.05
C LEU A 4 5.61 3.84 -1.40
N PRO A 5 6.37 3.07 -2.20
CA PRO A 5 6.93 3.56 -3.45
C PRO A 5 5.89 3.67 -4.58
N GLY A 6 6.07 4.67 -5.43
CA GLY A 6 5.33 4.83 -6.69
C GLY A 6 3.82 4.93 -6.49
N ARG A 7 3.05 4.18 -7.29
CA ARG A 7 1.58 4.18 -7.28
C ARG A 7 0.94 3.42 -6.12
N CYS A 8 1.71 2.77 -5.26
CA CYS A 8 1.18 1.91 -4.20
C CYS A 8 0.33 2.61 -3.14
N PRO A 9 0.66 3.82 -2.64
CA PRO A 9 -0.23 4.55 -1.75
C PRO A 9 -1.61 4.81 -2.38
N ARG A 10 -1.64 5.18 -3.67
CA ARG A 10 -2.89 5.52 -4.38
C ARG A 10 -3.76 4.29 -4.57
N LEU A 11 -3.20 3.18 -5.06
CA LEU A 11 -3.93 1.93 -5.23
C LEU A 11 -4.54 1.43 -3.92
N LEU A 12 -3.71 1.30 -2.88
CA LEU A 12 -4.17 0.77 -1.59
C LEU A 12 -5.17 1.72 -0.93
N GLY A 13 -4.96 3.04 -1.05
CA GLY A 13 -5.94 4.04 -0.62
C GLY A 13 -7.29 3.87 -1.31
N THR A 14 -7.32 3.75 -2.64
CA THR A 14 -8.55 3.52 -3.40
C THR A 14 -9.25 2.23 -2.95
N MET A 15 -8.54 1.11 -2.85
CA MET A 15 -9.14 -0.18 -2.47
C MET A 15 -9.69 -0.20 -1.03
N LEU A 16 -9.04 0.51 -0.10
CA LEU A 16 -9.45 0.55 1.30
C LEU A 16 -10.58 1.55 1.56
N SER A 17 -10.57 2.69 0.87
CA SER A 17 -11.56 3.74 1.08
C SER A 17 -12.78 3.63 0.18
N ARG A 18 -12.71 2.85 -0.90
CA ARG A 18 -13.77 2.70 -1.91
C ARG A 18 -13.99 1.22 -2.28
N PRO A 19 -14.48 0.39 -1.34
CA PRO A 19 -14.68 -1.05 -1.57
C PRO A 19 -15.76 -1.35 -2.63
N GLU A 20 -16.61 -0.38 -2.97
CA GLU A 20 -17.65 -0.49 -3.99
C GLU A 20 -17.11 -0.49 -5.42
N LEU A 21 -15.89 -0.01 -5.64
CA LEU A 21 -15.32 0.10 -6.98
C LEU A 21 -14.96 -1.26 -7.57
N THR A 22 -15.29 -1.43 -8.84
CA THR A 22 -14.84 -2.57 -9.63
C THR A 22 -13.37 -2.45 -9.98
N TYR A 23 -12.74 -3.58 -10.30
CA TYR A 23 -11.36 -3.61 -10.79
C TYR A 23 -11.15 -2.76 -12.05
N ARG A 24 -12.16 -2.66 -12.92
CA ARG A 24 -12.10 -1.84 -14.13
C ARG A 24 -12.06 -0.35 -13.79
N GLU A 25 -12.88 0.11 -12.86
CA GLU A 25 -12.91 1.51 -12.43
C GLU A 25 -11.61 1.88 -11.73
N ILE A 26 -11.10 1.02 -10.83
CA ILE A 26 -9.82 1.24 -10.16
C ILE A 26 -8.68 1.33 -11.19
N ALA A 27 -8.66 0.44 -12.19
CA ALA A 27 -7.64 0.48 -13.24
C ALA A 27 -7.72 1.77 -14.07
N GLY A 28 -8.93 2.24 -14.40
CA GLY A 28 -9.18 3.51 -15.07
C GLY A 28 -8.66 4.71 -14.29
N GLU A 29 -9.01 4.80 -13.00
CA GLU A 29 -8.55 5.86 -12.09
C GLU A 29 -7.02 5.94 -11.97
N LEU A 30 -6.36 4.78 -12.05
CA LEU A 30 -4.92 4.66 -11.96
C LEU A 30 -4.20 4.79 -13.32
N GLY A 31 -4.93 4.87 -14.43
CA GLY A 31 -4.35 4.93 -15.78
C GLY A 31 -3.55 3.69 -16.15
N ILE A 32 -3.96 2.50 -15.68
CA ILE A 32 -3.31 1.22 -15.97
C ILE A 32 -4.28 0.25 -16.67
N SER A 33 -3.75 -0.78 -17.33
CA SER A 33 -4.61 -1.83 -17.88
C SER A 33 -5.26 -2.63 -16.77
N GLN A 34 -6.53 -3.02 -16.93
CA GLN A 34 -7.23 -3.85 -15.96
C GLN A 34 -6.49 -5.18 -15.68
N GLY A 35 -5.87 -5.77 -16.71
CA GLY A 35 -5.04 -6.98 -16.56
C GLY A 35 -3.80 -6.79 -15.68
N SER A 36 -3.29 -5.57 -15.55
CA SER A 36 -2.13 -5.28 -14.69
C SER A 36 -2.48 -5.09 -13.22
N LEU A 37 -3.77 -4.96 -12.87
CA LEU A 37 -4.19 -4.62 -11.51
C LEU A 37 -3.79 -5.69 -10.48
N GLY A 38 -3.88 -6.98 -10.85
CA GLY A 38 -3.46 -8.10 -9.99
C GLY A 38 -1.98 -8.05 -9.61
N PRO A 39 -1.05 -8.08 -10.59
CA PRO A 39 0.39 -7.94 -10.33
C PRO A 39 0.75 -6.67 -9.55
N VAL A 40 0.14 -5.53 -9.90
CA VAL A 40 0.38 -4.25 -9.21
C VAL A 40 -0.10 -4.32 -7.75
N ARG A 41 -1.28 -4.89 -7.50
CA ARG A 41 -1.81 -5.11 -6.14
C ARG A 41 -0.89 -5.99 -5.31
N SER A 42 -0.44 -7.12 -5.85
CA SER A 42 0.49 -8.03 -5.16
C SER A 42 1.78 -7.30 -4.75
N ARG A 43 2.40 -6.57 -5.70
CA ARG A 43 3.60 -5.78 -5.42
C ARG A 43 3.38 -4.75 -4.32
N CYS A 44 2.27 -4.02 -4.38
CA CYS A 44 1.99 -2.96 -3.41
C CYS A 44 1.69 -3.48 -2.01
N LEU A 45 0.96 -4.60 -1.89
CA LEU A 45 0.78 -5.29 -0.60
C LEU A 45 2.12 -5.82 -0.06
N GLY A 46 3.00 -6.34 -0.92
CA GLY A 46 4.35 -6.75 -0.53
C GLY A 46 5.22 -5.60 -0.01
N CYS A 47 5.11 -4.41 -0.62
CA CYS A 47 5.74 -3.19 -0.10
C CYS A 47 5.17 -2.78 1.27
N LEU A 48 3.84 -2.80 1.41
CA LEU A 48 3.18 -2.48 2.68
C LEU A 48 3.61 -3.42 3.80
N ARG A 49 3.60 -4.72 3.54
CA ARG A 49 4.03 -5.73 4.51
C ARG A 49 5.46 -5.47 4.99
N ARG A 50 6.41 -5.24 4.07
CA ARG A 50 7.81 -4.95 4.43
C ARG A 50 7.95 -3.69 5.30
N MET A 51 7.22 -2.63 4.95
CA MET A 51 7.23 -1.38 5.72
C MET A 51 6.68 -1.60 7.13
N LEU A 52 5.55 -2.30 7.26
CA LEU A 52 4.96 -2.63 8.56
C LEU A 52 5.85 -3.55 9.39
N THR A 53 6.49 -4.53 8.77
CA THR A 53 7.47 -5.39 9.46
C THR A 53 8.64 -4.58 10.00
N ALA A 54 9.16 -3.60 9.24
CA ALA A 54 10.23 -2.73 9.72
C ALA A 54 9.78 -1.83 10.88
N GLU A 55 8.56 -1.29 10.82
CA GLU A 55 8.00 -0.46 11.89
C GLU A 55 7.79 -1.25 13.19
N VAL A 56 7.21 -2.45 13.11
CA VAL A 56 6.94 -3.30 14.27
C VAL A 56 8.22 -3.93 14.84
N ALA A 57 9.21 -4.20 13.99
CA ALA A 57 10.49 -4.75 14.42
C ALA A 57 11.45 -3.69 14.97
N ALA A 58 11.13 -2.39 14.86
CA ALA A 58 11.87 -1.35 15.56
C ALA A 58 11.53 -1.47 17.06
N PRO A 59 12.46 -1.91 17.93
CA PRO A 59 12.25 -1.71 19.35
C PRO A 59 12.13 -0.19 19.58
N GLU A 60 11.13 0.24 20.33
CA GLU A 60 11.13 1.56 20.98
C GLU A 60 12.54 1.78 21.55
N PRO A 61 13.17 2.96 21.39
CA PRO A 61 14.44 3.24 22.05
C PRO A 61 14.16 3.27 23.56
N TRP A 62 14.30 2.11 24.20
CA TRP A 62 14.14 1.96 25.61
C TRP A 62 15.27 2.72 26.30
N GLY A 63 14.95 3.88 26.86
CA GLY A 63 15.74 4.57 27.88
C GLY A 63 16.06 6.03 27.58
N LYS A 64 15.43 6.95 28.32
CA LYS A 64 16.10 7.87 29.26
C LYS A 64 15.06 8.72 30.02
N GLU A 65 14.51 8.19 31.12
CA GLU A 65 13.98 9.04 32.20
C GLU A 65 15.11 9.23 33.22
N ARG A 66 15.31 10.48 33.63
CA ARG A 66 16.44 10.97 34.44
C ARG A 66 16.16 10.82 35.94
#